data_AF-A0A950A8S8-F1
#
_entry.id   AF-A0A950A8S8-F1
#
_cell.length_a   1.000
_cell.length_b   1.000
_cell.length_c   1.000
_cell.angle_alpha   90.00
_cell.angle_beta   90.00
_cell.angle_gamma   90.00
#
_symmetry.space_group_name_H-M   'P 1'
#
loop_
_entity.id
_entity.type
_entity.pdbx_description
1 polymer ?
#
loop_
_entity_poly.entity_id
_entity_poly.type
_entity_poly.pdbx_seq_one_letter_code
_entity_poly.pdbx_strand_id
1 'polypeptide(L)'
;MATLNSPKIRRAGRWFDVRRRRLGMWAYALNRITGIGLVVYLYLHLGVLSMLARGQSSWDSFVALARSPFYLALDVVLLAGILIHGLNGLRIALTGFDVGVRAQKALFGILMLAAALALIAAALKIFGD
;
A
#
# COMPACT_ATOMS: atom_id res chain seq x y z
N MET A 1 -20.56 -31.98 -10.11
CA MET A 1 -20.10 -31.39 -8.83
C MET A 1 -18.58 -31.49 -8.77
N ALA A 2 -17.85 -30.42 -9.12
CA ALA A 2 -16.39 -30.43 -9.06
C ALA A 2 -15.96 -30.38 -7.59
N THR A 3 -15.32 -31.43 -7.10
CA THR A 3 -14.74 -31.45 -5.75
C THR A 3 -13.73 -30.31 -5.64
N LEU A 4 -13.93 -29.40 -4.68
CA LEU A 4 -13.05 -28.26 -4.37
C LEU A 4 -11.70 -28.71 -3.79
N ASN A 5 -11.00 -29.63 -4.46
CA ASN A 5 -9.77 -30.24 -3.98
C ASN A 5 -8.73 -30.40 -5.09
N SER A 6 -8.64 -29.42 -6.00
CA SER A 6 -7.59 -29.42 -7.01
C SER A 6 -6.28 -28.84 -6.44
N PRO A 7 -5.12 -29.49 -6.66
CA PRO A 7 -3.83 -29.02 -6.15
C PRO A 7 -3.41 -27.66 -6.73
N LYS A 8 -3.98 -27.24 -7.87
CA LYS A 8 -3.78 -25.91 -8.47
C LYS A 8 -4.42 -24.80 -7.64
N ILE A 9 -5.65 -24.97 -7.16
CA ILE A 9 -6.35 -23.98 -6.31
C ILE A 9 -5.63 -23.82 -4.96
N ARG A 10 -5.16 -24.93 -4.36
CA ARG A 10 -4.32 -24.89 -3.15
C ARG A 10 -3.02 -24.11 -3.36
N ARG A 11 -2.44 -24.14 -4.56
CA ARG A 11 -1.17 -23.46 -4.88
C ARG A 11 -1.35 -21.94 -5.02
N ALA A 12 -2.50 -21.48 -5.53
CA ALA A 12 -2.85 -20.06 -5.59
C ALA A 12 -3.11 -19.47 -4.19
N GLY A 13 -3.87 -20.16 -3.33
CA GLY A 13 -4.14 -19.70 -1.96
C GLY A 13 -2.90 -19.61 -1.07
N ARG A 14 -1.85 -20.39 -1.35
CA ARG A 14 -0.56 -20.32 -0.62
C ARG A 14 0.16 -18.98 -0.74
N TRP A 15 -0.13 -18.20 -1.77
CA TRP A 15 0.47 -16.87 -1.94
C TRP A 15 0.05 -15.89 -0.84
N PHE A 16 -1.08 -16.14 -0.19
CA PHE A 16 -1.60 -15.33 0.92
C PHE A 16 -1.75 -16.16 2.21
N ASP A 17 -1.17 -17.37 2.26
CA ASP A 17 -1.28 -18.23 3.43
C ASP A 17 -0.25 -17.85 4.49
N VAL A 18 -0.64 -16.95 5.39
CA VAL A 18 0.21 -16.42 6.47
C VAL A 18 0.21 -17.34 7.71
N ARG A 19 -0.47 -18.48 7.66
CA ARG A 19 -0.76 -19.32 8.84
C ARG A 19 0.46 -20.00 9.47
N ARG A 20 1.59 -20.12 8.75
CA ARG A 20 2.88 -20.61 9.29
C ARG A 20 3.91 -19.49 9.34
N ARG A 21 3.84 -18.73 10.43
CA ARG A 21 4.44 -17.40 10.64
C ARG A 21 5.96 -17.39 10.56
N ARG A 22 6.49 -16.81 9.48
CA ARG A 22 7.83 -16.18 9.45
C ARG A 22 7.62 -14.72 9.07
N LEU A 23 8.33 -13.80 9.70
CA LEU A 23 8.28 -12.35 9.42
C LEU A 23 8.42 -12.04 7.91
N GLY A 24 9.21 -12.85 7.18
CA GLY A 24 9.34 -12.75 5.72
C GLY A 24 8.04 -13.02 4.95
N MET A 25 7.15 -13.89 5.42
CA MET A 25 5.87 -14.16 4.75
C MET A 25 4.91 -12.96 4.90
N TRP A 26 4.90 -12.32 6.07
CA TRP A 26 4.17 -11.06 6.28
C TRP A 26 4.70 -9.96 5.36
N ALA A 27 6.02 -9.77 5.33
CA ALA A 27 6.63 -8.77 4.45
C ALA A 27 6.32 -9.03 2.97
N TYR A 28 6.30 -10.29 2.54
CA TYR A 28 5.94 -10.67 1.19
C TYR A 28 4.47 -10.37 0.86
N ALA A 29 3.55 -10.78 1.73
CA ALA A 29 2.11 -10.57 1.52
C ALA A 29 1.77 -9.08 1.51
N LEU A 30 2.29 -8.31 2.47
CA LEU A 30 2.09 -6.86 2.53
C LEU A 30 2.54 -6.16 1.25
N ASN A 31 3.73 -6.48 0.74
CA ASN A 31 4.25 -5.83 -0.48
C ASN A 31 3.33 -6.01 -1.69
N ARG A 32 2.74 -7.19 -1.83
CA ARG A 32 1.84 -7.52 -2.93
C ARG A 32 0.48 -6.89 -2.77
N ILE A 33 -0.09 -6.98 -1.58
CA ILE A 33 -1.41 -6.40 -1.27
C ILE A 33 -1.36 -4.88 -1.49
N THR A 34 -0.34 -4.21 -0.98
CA THR A 34 -0.18 -2.77 -1.20
C THR A 34 0.12 -2.43 -2.64
N GLY A 35 0.94 -3.21 -3.35
CA GLY A 35 1.19 -3.01 -4.78
C GLY A 35 -0.08 -3.10 -5.64
N ILE A 36 -0.91 -4.12 -5.41
CA ILE A 36 -2.22 -4.26 -6.09
C ILE A 36 -3.15 -3.10 -5.70
N GLY A 37 -3.20 -2.75 -4.41
CA GLY A 37 -3.98 -1.61 -3.92
C GLY A 37 -3.56 -0.28 -4.57
N LEU A 38 -2.26 -0.04 -4.75
CA LEU A 38 -1.72 1.15 -5.39
C LEU A 38 -2.05 1.21 -6.89
N VAL A 39 -2.06 0.08 -7.59
CA VAL A 39 -2.53 0.04 -8.99
C VAL A 39 -4.00 0.41 -9.07
N VAL A 40 -4.86 -0.15 -8.21
CA VAL A 40 -6.28 0.22 -8.15
C VAL A 40 -6.45 1.70 -7.82
N TYR A 41 -5.73 2.19 -6.81
CA TYR A 41 -5.74 3.59 -6.42
C TYR A 41 -5.32 4.49 -7.58
N LEU A 42 -4.29 4.13 -8.34
CA LEU A 42 -3.82 4.93 -9.49
C LEU A 42 -4.94 5.19 -10.49
N TYR A 43 -5.76 4.19 -10.81
CA TYR A 43 -6.91 4.39 -11.71
C TYR A 43 -7.97 5.32 -11.10
N LEU A 44 -8.30 5.15 -9.81
CA LEU A 44 -9.23 6.04 -9.11
C LEU A 44 -8.71 7.48 -9.07
N HIS A 45 -7.42 7.64 -8.80
CA HIS A 45 -6.72 8.93 -8.72
C HIS A 45 -6.73 9.65 -10.06
N LEU A 46 -6.41 8.95 -11.15
CA LEU A 46 -6.50 9.50 -12.51
C LEU A 46 -7.94 9.87 -12.87
N GLY A 47 -8.93 9.08 -12.44
CA GLY A 47 -10.35 9.39 -12.60
C GLY A 47 -10.74 10.72 -11.95
N VAL A 48 -10.30 10.97 -10.71
CA VAL A 48 -10.56 12.22 -10.01
C VAL A 48 -9.81 13.39 -10.65
N LEU A 49 -8.52 13.22 -10.98
CA LEU A 49 -7.74 14.26 -11.66
C LEU A 49 -8.29 14.61 -13.04
N SER A 50 -8.99 13.69 -13.71
CA SER A 50 -9.65 13.97 -14.99
C SER A 50 -10.71 15.09 -14.90
N MET A 51 -11.24 15.39 -13.70
CA MET A 51 -12.12 16.54 -13.49
C MET A 51 -11.41 17.86 -13.84
N LEU A 52 -10.12 17.97 -13.55
CA LEU A 52 -9.32 19.17 -13.85
C LEU A 52 -9.14 19.40 -15.35
N ALA A 53 -9.24 18.34 -16.16
CA ALA A 53 -9.18 18.45 -17.62
C ALA A 53 -10.40 19.18 -18.22
N ARG A 54 -11.50 19.35 -17.46
CA ARG A 54 -12.71 20.07 -17.88
C ARG A 54 -12.60 21.58 -17.72
N GLY A 55 -11.48 22.08 -17.19
CA GLY A 55 -11.21 23.50 -16.99
C GLY A 55 -11.82 24.07 -15.71
N GLN A 56 -11.84 25.40 -15.62
CA GLN A 56 -12.15 26.14 -14.39
C GLN A 56 -13.52 25.83 -13.80
N SER A 57 -14.50 25.46 -14.63
CA SER A 57 -15.87 25.14 -14.19
C SER A 57 -15.94 23.92 -13.25
N SER A 58 -14.93 23.05 -13.26
CA SER A 58 -14.87 21.86 -12.40
C SER A 58 -14.02 22.05 -11.14
N TRP A 59 -13.39 23.22 -10.95
CA TRP A 59 -12.47 23.49 -9.85
C TRP A 59 -13.15 23.36 -8.48
N ASP A 60 -14.25 24.08 -8.26
CA ASP A 60 -14.92 24.10 -6.95
C ASP A 60 -15.44 22.71 -6.57
N SER A 61 -15.97 21.96 -7.55
CA SER A 61 -16.42 20.59 -7.34
C SER A 61 -15.26 19.64 -7.01
N PHE A 62 -14.11 19.80 -7.68
CA PHE A 62 -12.90 19.04 -7.37
C PHE A 62 -12.41 19.34 -5.94
N VAL A 63 -12.33 20.61 -5.56
CA VAL A 63 -11.88 21.01 -4.21
C VAL A 63 -12.83 20.49 -3.14
N ALA A 64 -14.15 20.61 -3.35
CA ALA A 64 -15.15 20.08 -2.43
C ALA A 64 -15.03 18.56 -2.25
N LEU A 65 -14.79 17.83 -3.34
CA LEU A 65 -14.57 16.38 -3.30
C LEU A 65 -13.27 16.03 -2.57
N ALA A 66 -12.15 16.65 -2.96
CA ALA A 66 -10.82 16.38 -2.42
C ALA A 66 -10.71 16.69 -0.92
N ARG A 67 -11.46 17.69 -0.43
CA ARG A 67 -11.52 18.04 0.99
C ARG A 67 -12.60 17.29 1.78
N SER A 68 -13.40 16.45 1.13
CA SER A 68 -14.40 15.67 1.85
C SER A 68 -13.71 14.68 2.81
N PRO A 69 -14.28 14.41 4.01
CA PRO A 69 -13.68 13.50 4.98
C PRO A 69 -13.37 12.11 4.41
N PHE A 70 -14.19 11.66 3.45
CA PHE A 70 -13.98 10.39 2.76
C PHE A 70 -12.70 10.41 1.90
N TYR A 71 -12.46 11.47 1.12
CA TYR A 71 -11.24 11.58 0.31
C TYR A 71 -9.99 11.79 1.16
N LEU A 72 -10.08 12.56 2.25
CA LEU A 72 -8.98 12.69 3.21
C LEU A 72 -8.62 11.34 3.84
N ALA A 73 -9.61 10.50 4.14
CA ALA A 73 -9.35 9.12 4.58
C ALA A 73 -8.68 8.27 3.49
N LEU A 74 -9.07 8.43 2.22
CA LEU A 74 -8.40 7.77 1.10
C LEU A 74 -6.94 8.22 0.93
N ASP A 75 -6.61 9.47 1.21
CA ASP A 75 -5.24 9.98 1.19
C ASP A 75 -4.38 9.32 2.28
N VAL A 76 -4.93 9.10 3.48
CA VAL A 76 -4.24 8.34 4.53
C VAL A 76 -4.03 6.88 4.11
N VAL A 77 -5.03 6.25 3.49
CA VAL A 77 -4.90 4.88 2.97
C VAL A 77 -3.86 4.80 1.85
N LEU A 78 -3.83 5.78 0.95
CA LEU A 78 -2.79 5.92 -0.08
C LEU A 78 -1.40 5.99 0.56
N LEU A 79 -1.20 6.91 1.50
CA LEU A 79 0.09 7.11 2.16
C LEU A 79 0.55 5.83 2.86
N ALA A 80 -0.34 5.12 3.55
CA ALA A 80 -0.04 3.82 4.14
C ALA A 80 0.44 2.82 3.07
N GLY A 81 -0.27 2.73 1.95
CA GLY A 81 0.08 1.88 0.81
C GLY A 81 1.46 2.20 0.23
N ILE A 82 1.73 3.49 -0.05
CA ILE A 82 3.01 3.97 -0.61
C ILE A 82 4.17 3.69 0.36
N LEU A 83 4.02 4.03 1.64
CA LEU A 83 5.09 3.86 2.63
C LEU A 83 5.44 2.38 2.82
N ILE A 84 4.43 1.52 2.97
CA ILE A 84 4.65 0.08 3.14
C ILE A 84 5.26 -0.53 1.88
N HIS A 85 4.71 -0.22 0.69
CA HIS A 85 5.19 -0.77 -0.58
C HIS A 85 6.59 -0.27 -0.93
N GLY A 86 6.81 1.04 -0.86
CA GLY A 86 8.08 1.67 -1.22
C GLY A 86 9.22 1.27 -0.30
N LEU A 87 9.02 1.32 1.01
CA LEU A 87 10.10 1.00 1.96
C LEU A 87 10.42 -0.50 1.98
N ASN A 88 9.41 -1.37 1.90
CA ASN A 88 9.66 -2.81 1.82
C ASN A 88 10.24 -3.21 0.45
N GLY A 89 9.82 -2.54 -0.64
CA GLY A 89 10.43 -2.66 -1.96
C GLY A 89 11.90 -2.27 -1.96
N LEU A 90 12.25 -1.16 -1.30
CA LEU A 90 13.64 -0.73 -1.10
C LEU A 90 14.44 -1.79 -0.33
N ARG A 91 13.88 -2.34 0.75
CA ARG A 91 14.52 -3.46 1.47
C ARG A 91 14.79 -4.64 0.54
N ILE A 92 13.81 -5.03 -0.27
CA ILE A 92 13.94 -6.14 -1.24
C ILE A 92 15.06 -5.83 -2.25
N ALA A 93 15.08 -4.63 -2.82
CA ALA A 93 16.11 -4.19 -3.75
C ALA A 93 17.51 -4.27 -3.13
N LEU A 94 17.71 -3.70 -1.94
CA LEU A 94 18.98 -3.75 -1.21
C LEU A 94 19.45 -5.19 -0.98
N THR A 95 18.56 -6.05 -0.46
CA THR A 95 18.91 -7.46 -0.23
C THR A 95 19.17 -8.23 -1.52
N GLY A 96 18.60 -7.80 -2.65
CA GLY A 96 18.87 -8.37 -3.97
C GLY A 96 20.25 -8.01 -4.52
N PHE A 97 20.85 -6.92 -4.02
CA PHE A 97 22.26 -6.55 -4.26
C PHE A 97 23.20 -7.03 -3.15
N ASP A 98 22.81 -8.05 -2.38
CA ASP A 98 23.54 -8.58 -1.22
C ASP A 98 23.79 -7.59 -0.07
N VAL A 99 23.12 -6.43 -0.08
CA VAL A 99 23.21 -5.43 0.99
C VAL A 99 22.22 -5.75 2.09
N GLY A 100 22.72 -5.93 3.32
CA GLY A 100 21.86 -6.07 4.51
C GLY A 100 21.12 -7.41 4.63
N VAL A 101 21.50 -8.45 3.87
CA VAL A 101 20.84 -9.77 3.85
C VAL A 101 20.70 -10.40 5.25
N ARG A 102 21.76 -10.32 6.08
CA ARG A 102 21.75 -10.83 7.46
C ARG A 102 20.84 -10.01 8.38
N ALA A 103 20.69 -8.72 8.10
CA ALA A 103 19.90 -7.78 8.88
C ALA A 103 18.46 -7.60 8.35
N GLN A 104 18.04 -8.35 7.32
CA GLN A 104 16.75 -8.15 6.62
C GLN A 104 15.52 -8.08 7.53
N LYS A 105 15.52 -8.84 8.65
CA LYS A 105 14.42 -8.85 9.63
C LYS A 105 14.39 -7.55 10.45
N ALA A 106 15.56 -7.09 10.89
CA ALA A 106 15.70 -5.83 11.61
C ALA A 106 15.39 -4.64 10.69
N LEU A 107 15.91 -4.65 9.45
CA LEU A 107 15.59 -3.67 8.42
C LEU A 107 14.09 -3.58 8.17
N PHE A 108 13.40 -4.72 8.01
CA PHE A 108 11.95 -4.72 7.87
C PHE A 108 11.25 -4.07 9.07
N GLY A 109 11.61 -4.44 10.30
CA GLY A 109 11.02 -3.87 11.51
C GLY A 109 11.21 -2.35 11.61
N ILE A 110 12.45 -1.87 11.39
CA ILE A 110 12.80 -0.44 11.44
C ILE A 110 12.03 0.34 10.37
N LEU A 111 11.99 -0.17 9.14
CA LEU A 111 11.30 0.50 8.04
C LEU A 111 9.78 0.53 8.26
N MET A 112 9.18 -0.52 8.82
CA MET A 112 7.75 -0.52 9.16
C MET A 112 7.43 0.40 10.35
N LEU A 113 8.33 0.52 11.32
CA LEU A 113 8.19 1.50 12.40
C LEU A 113 8.25 2.93 11.86
N ALA A 114 9.24 3.22 11.00
CA ALA A 114 9.36 4.53 10.35
C ALA A 114 8.11 4.85 9.50
N ALA A 115 7.59 3.86 8.75
CA ALA A 115 6.34 3.98 8.00
C ALA A 115 5.16 4.35 8.92
N ALA A 116 5.01 3.66 10.05
CA ALA A 116 3.94 3.91 11.00
C ALA A 116 4.01 5.31 11.61
N LEU A 117 5.21 5.76 12.04
CA LEU A 117 5.41 7.09 12.60
C LEU A 117 5.12 8.19 11.56
N ALA A 118 5.62 8.02 10.33
CA ALA A 118 5.35 8.96 9.24
C ALA A 118 3.85 9.02 8.90
N LEU A 119 3.17 7.88 8.88
CA LEU A 119 1.74 7.81 8.63
C LEU A 119 0.92 8.50 9.73
N ILE A 120 1.27 8.29 11.00
CA ILE A 120 0.60 8.95 12.13
C ILE A 120 0.77 10.47 12.02
N ALA A 121 2.00 10.94 11.79
CA ALA A 121 2.28 12.36 11.63
C ALA A 121 1.49 12.96 10.44
N ALA A 122 1.44 12.26 9.31
CA ALA A 122 0.69 12.70 8.15
C ALA A 122 -0.83 12.71 8.40
N ALA A 123 -1.37 11.68 9.07
CA ALA A 123 -2.79 11.62 9.40
C ALA A 123 -3.21 12.75 10.35
N LEU A 124 -2.39 13.05 11.37
CA LEU A 124 -2.62 14.17 12.27
C LEU A 124 -2.64 15.51 11.52
N LYS A 125 -1.76 15.67 10.52
CA LYS A 125 -1.74 16.86 9.68
C LYS A 125 -2.98 16.95 8.77
N ILE A 126 -3.30 15.87 8.07
CA ILE A 126 -4.44 15.80 7.13
C ILE A 126 -5.78 16.13 7.78
N PHE A 127 -5.98 15.73 9.04
CA PHE A 127 -7.21 16.00 9.79
C PHE A 127 -7.11 17.18 10.76
N GLY A 128 -5.92 17.75 10.94
CA GLY A 128 -5.68 18.89 11.82
C GLY A 128 -5.72 20.25 11.09
N ASP A 129 -5.60 20.24 9.77
CA ASP A 129 -5.74 21.39 8.87
C ASP A 129 -7.22 21.59 8.45
#